data_AF-A0A8J2VBH3-F1
#
_entry.id   AF-A0A8J2VBH3-F1
#
_cell.length_a   1.000
_cell.length_b   1.000
_cell.length_c   1.000
_cell.angle_alpha   90.00
_cell.angle_beta   90.00
_cell.angle_gamma   90.00
#
_symmetry.space_group_name_H-M   'P 1'
#
loop_
_entity.id
_entity.type
_entity.pdbx_description
1 polymer ?
#
loop_
_entity_poly.entity_id
_entity_poly.type
_entity_poly.pdbx_seq_one_letter_code
_entity_poly.pdbx_strand_id
1 'polypeptide(L)' 'MEQWGNFFTYIGIAMGIGGIFLRIRDRSAGLELAALGALCLLIGWLA' A
#
# COMPACT_ATOMS: atom_id res chain seq x y z
N MET A 1 -1.35 -19.89 4.29
CA MET A 1 -0.89 -18.85 3.34
C MET A 1 -1.84 -17.66 3.38
N GLU A 2 -3.16 -17.89 3.45
CA GLU A 2 -4.21 -16.85 3.63
C GLU A 2 -3.95 -15.80 4.73
N GLN A 3 -3.40 -16.17 5.88
CA GLN A 3 -3.14 -15.21 6.97
C GLN A 3 -2.09 -14.15 6.58
N TRP A 4 -1.13 -14.54 5.74
CA TRP A 4 -0.12 -13.62 5.19
C TRP A 4 -0.72 -12.75 4.08
N GLY A 5 -1.57 -13.32 3.20
CA GLY A 5 -2.28 -12.55 2.17
C GLY A 5 -3.14 -11.44 2.76
N ASN A 6 -3.89 -11.73 3.83
CA ASN A 6 -4.67 -10.74 4.56
C ASN A 6 -3.79 -9.65 5.20
N PHE A 7 -2.65 -10.02 5.79
CA PHE A 7 -1.71 -9.06 6.38
C PHE A 7 -1.16 -8.07 5.34
N PHE A 8 -0.69 -8.57 4.19
CA PHE A 8 -0.20 -7.73 3.09
C PHE A 8 -1.30 -6.85 2.51
N THR A 9 -2.53 -7.35 2.44
CA THR A 9 -3.69 -6.57 1.98
C THR A 9 -3.97 -5.39 2.91
N TYR A 10 -4.05 -5.60 4.24
CA TYR A 10 -4.28 -4.50 5.19
C TYR A 10 -3.17 -3.45 5.18
N ILE A 11 -1.91 -3.89 5.15
CA ILE A 11 -0.75 -2.99 5.08
C ILE A 11 -0.74 -2.21 3.76
N GLY A 12 -1.06 -2.89 2.64
CA GLY A 12 -1.16 -2.28 1.32
C GLY A 12 -2.23 -1.19 1.25
N ILE A 13 -3.40 -1.41 1.85
CA ILE A 13 -4.47 -0.39 1.96
C ILE A 13 -3.98 0.82 2.78
N ALA A 14 -3.38 0.58 3.95
CA ALA A 14 -2.91 1.65 4.82
C ALA A 14 -1.82 2.51 4.15
N MET A 15 -0.85 1.87 3.49
CA MET A 15 0.21 2.57 2.76
C MET A 15 -0.31 3.26 1.49
N GLY A 16 -1.24 2.62 0.76
CA GLY A 16 -1.86 3.21 -0.43
C GLY A 16 -2.60 4.50 -0.09
N ILE A 17 -3.47 4.47 0.92
CA ILE A 17 -4.23 5.65 1.36
C ILE A 17 -3.29 6.71 1.96
N GLY A 18 -2.34 6.30 2.81
CA GLY A 18 -1.35 7.22 3.41
C GLY A 18 -0.46 7.89 2.36
N GLY A 19 -0.05 7.16 1.32
CA GLY A 19 0.72 7.66 0.20
C GLY A 19 -0.05 8.67 -0.65
N ILE A 20 -1.31 8.37 -0.99
CA ILE A 20 -2.17 9.34 -1.71
C ILE A 20 -2.37 10.60 -0.87
N PHE A 21 -2.59 10.47 0.44
CA PHE A 21 -2.74 11.63 1.33
C PHE A 21 -1.47 12.50 1.38
N LEU A 22 -0.29 11.88 1.45
CA LEU A 22 1.00 12.58 1.39
C LEU A 22 1.23 13.24 0.03
N ARG A 23 0.79 12.60 -1.06
CA ARG A 23 0.90 13.14 -2.42
C ARG A 23 0.05 14.39 -2.61
N ILE A 24 -1.16 14.42 -2.03
CA ILE A 24 -2.04 15.59 -1.99
C ILE A 24 -1.39 16.75 -1.22
N ARG A 25 -0.53 16.46 -0.24
CA ARG A 25 0.27 17.46 0.50
C ARG A 25 1.60 17.82 -0.19
N ASP A 26 1.75 17.50 -1.46
CA ASP A 26 2.97 17.71 -2.28
C ASP A 26 4.27 17.15 -1.67
N ARG A 27 4.15 16.11 -0.83
CA ARG A 27 5.32 15.34 -0.41
C ARG A 27 5.66 14.35 -1.52
N SER A 28 6.85 14.47 -2.11
CA SER A 28 7.33 13.55 -3.16
C SER A 28 7.28 12.08 -2.72
N ALA A 29 7.52 11.83 -1.43
CA ALA A 29 7.40 10.50 -0.81
C ALA A 29 6.00 9.88 -0.92
N GLY A 30 4.94 10.66 -1.17
CA GLY A 30 3.57 10.14 -1.26
C GLY A 30 3.34 9.21 -2.45
N LEU A 31 3.99 9.48 -3.60
CA LEU A 31 3.87 8.61 -4.77
C LEU A 31 4.58 7.26 -4.54
N GLU A 32 5.76 7.30 -3.93
CA GLU A 32 6.55 6.11 -3.59
C GLU A 32 5.81 5.23 -2.58
N LEU A 33 5.20 5.85 -1.56
CA LEU A 33 4.43 5.15 -0.53
C LEU A 33 3.12 4.56 -1.09
N ALA A 34 2.46 5.26 -2.03
CA ALA A 34 1.31 4.73 -2.74
C ALA A 34 1.66 3.55 -3.66
N ALA A 35 2.80 3.63 -4.36
CA ALA A 35 3.30 2.54 -5.21
C ALA A 35 3.67 1.30 -4.38
N LEU A 36 4.33 1.48 -3.22
CA LEU A 36 4.60 0.40 -2.28
C LEU A 36 3.31 -0.21 -1.72
N GLY A 37 2.29 0.61 -1.42
CA GLY A 37 0.96 0.15 -1.02
C GLY A 37 0.29 -0.72 -2.09
N ALA A 38 0.35 -0.30 -3.35
CA ALA A 38 -0.17 -1.07 -4.48
C ALA A 38 0.56 -2.41 -4.69
N LEU A 39 1.89 -2.44 -4.49
CA LEU A 39 2.66 -3.68 -4.55
C LEU A 39 2.28 -4.65 -3.42
N CYS A 40 2.08 -4.14 -2.19
CA CYS A 40 1.60 -4.98 -1.08
C CYS A 40 0.20 -5.54 -1.33
N LEU A 41 -0.70 -4.77 -1.96
CA LEU A 41 -2.02 -5.25 -2.38
C LEU A 41 -1.92 -6.36 -3.42
N LEU A 42 -1.04 -6.23 -4.41
CA LEU A 42 -0.79 -7.27 -5.42
C LEU A 42 -0.27 -8.57 -4.79
N ILE A 43 0.65 -8.45 -3.82
CA ILE A 43 1.16 -9.62 -3.09
C ILE A 43 0.05 -10.25 -2.25
N GLY A 44 -0.75 -9.45 -1.55
CA GLY A 44 -1.89 -9.93 -0.77
C GLY A 44 -2.95 -10.63 -1.61
N TRP A 45 -3.12 -10.22 -2.87
CA TRP A 45 -4.01 -10.87 -3.83
C TRP A 45 -3.47 -12.20 -4.38
N LEU A 46 -2.15 -12.34 -4.46
CA LEU A 46 -1.46 -13.53 -4.98
C LEU A 46 -1.17 -14.61 -3.91
N ALA A 47 -1.35 -14.29 -2.62
CA ALA A 47 -0.95 -15.11 -1.47
C ALA A 47 -2.11 -15.84 -0.78
#